data_AF-A0AAW6JJE9-F1
#
_entry.id   AF-A0AAW6JJE9-F1
#
_cell.length_a   1.000
_cell.length_b   1.000
_cell.length_c   1.000
_cell.angle_alpha   90.00
_cell.angle_beta   90.00
_cell.angle_gamma   90.00
#
_symmetry.space_group_name_H-M   'P 1'
#
loop_
_entity.id
_entity.type
_entity.pdbx_description
1 polymer ?
#
loop_
_entity_poly.entity_id
_entity_poly.type
_entity_poly.pdbx_seq_one_letter_code
_entity_poly.pdbx_strand_id
1 'polypeptide(L)'
;MQVLLDTHTLLWFFSGNENISITARELIEDTNNLKYISFASVWEMAIKQSKGRLNLSLPIDDYIQQKIQLTDFQFLVVRASCPLIIKDGQDAHPTKLGNLFFGVPYHRIYPELFQYD
;
A
#
# COMPACT_ATOMS: atom_id res chain seq x y z
N MET A 1 0.26 -2.47 17.03
CA MET A 1 1.42 -1.85 16.33
C MET A 1 0.93 -0.98 15.17
N GLN A 2 1.80 -0.36 14.37
CA GLN A 2 1.40 0.34 13.14
C GLN A 2 1.89 -0.44 11.92
N VAL A 3 1.00 -0.67 10.95
CA VAL A 3 1.29 -1.44 9.72
C VAL A 3 0.98 -0.55 8.53
N LEU A 4 1.94 -0.34 7.65
CA LEU A 4 1.74 0.36 6.38
C LEU A 4 1.67 -0.68 5.26
N LEU A 5 0.57 -0.70 4.52
CA LEU A 5 0.38 -1.63 3.42
C LEU A 5 0.94 -1.05 2.12
N ASP A 6 1.70 -1.86 1.40
CA ASP A 6 2.06 -1.57 0.01
C ASP A 6 0.93 -1.94 -0.96
N THR A 7 1.12 -1.61 -2.24
CA THR A 7 0.11 -1.78 -3.28
C THR A 7 -0.32 -3.24 -3.48
N HIS A 8 0.60 -4.20 -3.44
CA HIS A 8 0.30 -5.61 -3.69
C HIS A 8 -0.38 -6.25 -2.49
N THR A 9 0.11 -5.96 -1.29
CA THR A 9 -0.49 -6.41 -0.04
C THR A 9 -1.92 -5.93 0.08
N LEU A 10 -2.17 -4.65 -0.24
CA LEU A 10 -3.52 -4.07 -0.21
C LEU A 10 -4.46 -4.76 -1.20
N LEU A 11 -4.01 -4.99 -2.44
CA LEU A 11 -4.80 -5.65 -3.47
C LEU A 11 -5.14 -7.10 -3.09
N TRP A 12 -4.15 -7.86 -2.64
CA TRP A 12 -4.35 -9.24 -2.22
C TRP A 12 -5.28 -9.34 -1.03
N PHE A 13 -5.09 -8.48 -0.02
CA PHE A 13 -5.95 -8.45 1.15
C PHE A 13 -7.41 -8.13 0.78
N PHE A 14 -7.66 -7.07 -0.01
CA PHE A 14 -9.02 -6.68 -0.38
C PHE A 14 -9.73 -7.66 -1.33
N SER A 15 -8.97 -8.45 -2.10
CA SER A 15 -9.50 -9.49 -2.98
C SER A 15 -9.61 -10.87 -2.32
N GLY A 16 -9.15 -11.01 -1.07
CA GLY A 16 -9.10 -12.32 -0.39
C GLY A 16 -8.11 -13.30 -1.03
N ASN A 17 -7.10 -12.79 -1.74
CA ASN A 17 -6.13 -13.61 -2.46
C ASN A 17 -5.21 -14.37 -1.49
N GLU A 18 -4.87 -15.61 -1.84
CA GLU A 18 -4.02 -16.50 -1.03
C GLU A 18 -2.52 -16.15 -1.09
N ASN A 19 -2.09 -15.32 -2.04
CA ASN A 19 -0.69 -14.91 -2.20
C ASN A 19 -0.20 -13.96 -1.09
N ILE A 20 -1.10 -13.42 -0.26
CA ILE A 20 -0.68 -12.68 0.94
C ILE A 20 -0.09 -13.65 1.97
N SER A 21 1.09 -13.32 2.50
CA SER A 21 1.71 -14.15 3.54
C SER A 21 0.81 -14.24 4.78
N ILE A 22 0.86 -15.39 5.45
CA ILE A 22 0.08 -15.64 6.68
C ILE A 22 0.37 -14.56 7.71
N THR A 23 1.65 -14.23 7.92
CA THR A 23 2.06 -13.16 8.84
C THR A 23 1.48 -11.80 8.46
N ALA A 24 1.50 -11.42 7.17
CA ALA A 24 0.92 -10.14 6.75
C ALA A 24 -0.59 -10.13 6.99
N ARG A 25 -1.29 -11.24 6.68
CA ARG A 25 -2.73 -11.38 6.93
C ARG A 25 -3.05 -11.25 8.43
N GLU A 26 -2.34 -11.97 9.29
CA GLU A 26 -2.52 -11.89 10.75
C GLU A 26 -2.30 -10.47 11.28
N LEU A 27 -1.26 -9.78 10.80
CA LEU A 27 -0.98 -8.39 11.19
C LEU A 27 -2.08 -7.43 10.75
N ILE A 28 -2.69 -7.65 9.58
CA ILE A 28 -3.76 -6.82 9.03
C ILE A 28 -5.12 -7.17 9.66
N GLU A 29 -5.36 -8.42 10.05
CA GLU A 29 -6.62 -8.85 10.67
C GLU A 29 -6.69 -8.51 12.17
N ASP A 30 -5.54 -8.45 12.86
CA ASP A 30 -5.48 -8.04 14.26
C ASP A 30 -6.01 -6.61 14.46
N THR A 31 -7.06 -6.48 15.28
CA THR A 31 -7.73 -5.20 15.58
C THR A 31 -6.92 -4.29 16.50
N ASN A 32 -5.88 -4.81 17.15
CA ASN A 32 -4.95 -4.01 17.96
C ASN A 32 -3.89 -3.28 17.10
N ASN A 33 -3.86 -3.56 15.79
CA ASN A 33 -2.96 -2.90 14.86
C ASN A 33 -3.64 -1.74 14.14
N LEU A 34 -2.96 -0.59 14.13
CA LEU A 34 -3.34 0.55 13.29
C LEU A 34 -2.86 0.27 11.86
N LYS A 35 -3.81 0.22 10.92
CA LYS A 35 -3.55 -0.15 9.52
C LYS A 35 -3.58 1.11 8.67
N TYR A 36 -2.48 1.37 7.98
CA TYR A 36 -2.31 2.54 7.14
C TYR A 36 -2.23 2.19 5.66
N ILE A 37 -2.88 3.00 4.83
CA ILE A 37 -2.80 2.96 3.37
C ILE A 37 -2.12 4.24 2.89
N SER A 38 -1.13 4.10 2.02
CA SER A 38 -0.52 5.26 1.34
C SER A 38 -1.38 5.70 0.15
N PHE A 39 -1.51 7.02 -0.04
CA PHE A 39 -2.09 7.57 -1.27
C PHE A 39 -1.32 7.16 -2.53
N ALA A 40 0.00 6.92 -2.42
CA ALA A 40 0.80 6.44 -3.56
C ALA A 40 0.34 5.07 -4.04
N SER A 41 -0.03 4.17 -3.12
CA SER A 41 -0.53 2.84 -3.48
C SER A 41 -1.88 2.91 -4.20
N VAL A 42 -2.80 3.75 -3.72
CA VAL A 42 -4.08 4.00 -4.41
C VAL A 42 -3.87 4.58 -5.81
N TRP A 43 -2.95 5.53 -5.94
CA TRP A 43 -2.63 6.14 -7.23
C TRP A 43 -1.97 5.15 -8.20
N GLU A 44 -1.07 4.28 -7.72
CA GLU A 44 -0.50 3.20 -8.53
C GLU A 44 -1.59 2.22 -9.00
N MET A 45 -2.57 1.90 -8.16
CA MET A 45 -3.72 1.08 -8.54
C MET A 45 -4.57 1.76 -9.62
N ALA A 46 -4.84 3.07 -9.51
CA ALA A 46 -5.54 3.85 -10.54
C ALA A 46 -4.81 3.82 -11.90
N ILE A 47 -3.48 3.94 -11.88
CA ILE A 47 -2.67 3.83 -13.10
C ILE A 47 -2.73 2.41 -13.68
N LYS A 48 -2.67 1.38 -12.84
CA LYS A 48 -2.79 -0.01 -13.30
C LYS A 48 -4.16 -0.29 -13.89
N GLN A 49 -5.24 0.24 -13.29
CA GLN A 49 -6.60 0.09 -13.78
C GLN A 49 -6.78 0.80 -15.13
N SER A 50 -6.35 2.06 -15.27
CA SER A 50 -6.46 2.79 -16.54
C SER A 50 -5.67 2.16 -17.69
N LYS A 51 -4.61 1.41 -17.37
CA LYS A 51 -3.82 0.62 -18.34
C LYS A 51 -4.39 -0.79 -18.60
N GLY A 52 -5.53 -1.15 -18.02
CA GLY A 52 -6.12 -2.50 -18.13
C GLY A 52 -5.30 -3.61 -17.47
N ARG A 53 -4.36 -3.25 -16.58
CA ARG A 53 -3.50 -4.20 -15.84
C ARG A 53 -4.07 -4.60 -14.48
N LEU A 54 -5.14 -3.95 -14.07
CA LEU A 54 -5.87 -4.24 -12.85
C LEU A 54 -7.38 -4.19 -13.17
N ASN A 55 -8.02 -5.34 -13.14
CA ASN A 55 -9.45 -5.46 -13.39
C ASN A 55 -10.19 -5.46 -12.05
N LEU A 56 -10.95 -4.40 -11.80
CA LEU A 56 -11.83 -4.29 -10.65
C LEU A 56 -13.25 -4.10 -11.16
N SER A 57 -14.23 -4.55 -10.37
CA SER A 57 -15.65 -4.37 -10.67
C SER A 57 -16.11 -2.90 -10.58
N LEU A 58 -15.27 -2.02 -10.02
CA LEU A 58 -15.56 -0.62 -9.74
C LEU A 58 -14.37 0.27 -10.12
N PRO A 59 -14.59 1.56 -10.42
CA PRO A 59 -13.53 2.56 -10.43
C PRO A 59 -12.73 2.55 -9.12
N ILE A 60 -11.45 2.87 -9.18
CA ILE A 60 -10.55 2.80 -8.00
C ILE A 60 -11.06 3.63 -6.82
N ASP A 61 -11.59 4.82 -7.07
CA ASP A 61 -12.10 5.69 -6.01
C ASP A 61 -13.25 5.02 -5.26
N ASP A 62 -14.24 4.48 -5.98
CA ASP A 62 -15.38 3.76 -5.40
C ASP A 62 -14.94 2.48 -4.69
N TYR A 63 -14.00 1.74 -5.28
CA TYR A 63 -13.46 0.51 -4.70
C TYR A 63 -12.79 0.77 -3.35
N ILE A 64 -11.95 1.80 -3.27
CA ILE A 64 -11.24 2.17 -2.05
C ILE A 64 -12.20 2.72 -1.00
N GLN A 65 -13.17 3.56 -1.39
CA GLN A 65 -14.19 4.06 -0.45
C GLN A 65 -14.99 2.92 0.17
N GLN A 66 -15.46 1.96 -0.63
CA GLN A 66 -16.18 0.80 -0.10
C GLN A 66 -15.31 -0.02 0.85
N LYS A 67 -14.05 -0.28 0.49
CA LYS A 67 -13.18 -1.11 1.34
C LYS A 67 -12.81 -0.41 2.64
N ILE A 68 -12.47 0.88 2.62
CA ILE A 68 -12.13 1.65 3.83
C ILE A 68 -13.36 1.80 4.74
N GLN A 69 -14.57 1.96 4.22
CA GLN A 69 -15.76 2.03 5.07
C GLN A 69 -16.05 0.71 5.80
N LEU A 70 -15.67 -0.42 5.20
CA LEU A 70 -15.88 -1.76 5.75
C LEU A 70 -14.76 -2.21 6.69
N THR A 71 -13.68 -1.45 6.82
CA THR A 71 -12.45 -1.91 7.49
C THR A 71 -11.77 -0.79 8.27
N ASP A 72 -11.05 -1.11 9.35
CA ASP A 72 -10.41 -0.11 10.23
C ASP A 72 -9.11 0.52 9.65
N PHE A 73 -9.09 0.81 8.35
CA PHE A 73 -7.93 1.38 7.68
C PHE A 73 -7.95 2.91 7.71
N GLN A 74 -6.77 3.50 7.80
CA GLN A 74 -6.58 4.94 7.78
C GLN A 74 -5.61 5.32 6.66
N PHE A 75 -5.84 6.46 6.02
CA PHE A 75 -4.84 7.00 5.10
C PHE A 75 -3.65 7.53 5.89
N LEU A 76 -2.44 7.20 5.42
CA LEU A 76 -1.23 7.78 5.97
C LEU A 76 -1.17 9.27 5.59
N VAL A 77 -1.15 10.14 6.60
CA VAL A 77 -1.02 11.58 6.39
C VAL A 77 0.43 11.93 6.11
N VAL A 78 0.69 12.37 4.87
CA VAL A 78 1.99 12.86 4.45
C VAL A 78 2.11 14.33 4.84
N ARG A 79 3.15 14.67 5.60
CA ARG A 79 3.49 16.07 5.94
C ARG A 79 4.75 16.48 5.19
N ALA A 80 4.85 17.75 4.80
CA ALA A 80 6.02 18.28 4.08
C ALA A 80 7.34 18.11 4.85
N SER A 81 7.29 17.97 6.19
CA SER A 81 8.45 17.70 7.05
C SER A 81 8.86 16.21 7.08
N CYS A 82 8.18 15.34 6.34
CA CYS A 82 8.48 13.92 6.28
C CYS A 82 9.67 13.67 5.34
N PRO A 83 10.71 12.94 5.75
CA PRO A 83 11.74 12.49 4.83
C PRO A 83 11.12 11.57 3.78
N LEU A 84 11.34 11.90 2.51
CA LEU A 84 10.97 11.10 1.36
C LEU A 84 11.91 9.90 1.29
N ILE A 85 11.39 8.68 1.45
CA ILE A 85 12.18 7.47 1.26
C ILE A 85 11.93 6.96 -0.16
N ILE A 86 12.97 7.01 -1.00
CA ILE A 86 12.97 6.44 -2.35
C ILE A 86 13.47 5.00 -2.24
N LYS A 87 12.70 4.03 -2.76
CA LYS A 87 13.12 2.63 -2.82
C LYS A 87 14.15 2.47 -3.96
N ASP A 88 15.41 2.22 -3.58
CA ASP A 88 16.61 1.97 -4.38
C ASP A 88 17.00 2.97 -5.47
N GLY A 89 18.32 3.28 -5.51
CA GLY A 89 18.97 4.28 -6.35
C GLY A 89 19.03 3.94 -7.85
N GLN A 90 17.89 3.69 -8.48
CA GLN A 90 17.74 3.87 -9.93
C GLN A 90 16.80 5.05 -10.19
N ASP A 91 17.23 5.90 -11.11
CA ASP A 91 16.62 7.17 -11.47
C ASP A 91 15.10 7.14 -11.42
N ALA A 92 14.53 7.98 -10.54
CA ALA A 92 13.11 8.25 -10.49
C ALA A 92 12.69 8.92 -11.80
N HIS A 93 12.35 8.12 -12.82
CA HIS A 93 11.66 8.64 -13.98
C HIS A 93 10.34 9.28 -13.52
N PRO A 94 10.02 10.52 -13.95
CA PRO A 94 8.84 11.27 -13.47
C PRO A 94 7.49 10.60 -13.78
N THR A 95 7.49 9.54 -14.60
CA THR A 95 6.32 8.70 -14.89
C THR A 95 6.17 7.48 -13.95
N LYS A 96 7.13 7.24 -13.05
CA LYS A 96 7.13 6.17 -12.03
C LYS A 96 7.22 6.77 -10.62
N LEU A 97 6.15 7.45 -10.22
CA LEU A 97 5.88 7.80 -8.82
C LEU A 97 5.73 6.54 -7.92
N GLY A 98 5.76 5.32 -8.50
CA GLY A 98 5.69 4.04 -7.78
C GLY A 98 6.86 3.76 -6.82
N ASN A 99 7.95 4.53 -6.88
CA ASN A 99 9.07 4.40 -5.93
C ASN A 99 9.02 5.41 -4.78
N LEU A 100 7.99 6.28 -4.74
CA LEU A 100 7.88 7.34 -3.75
C LEU A 100 6.99 6.87 -2.59
N PHE A 101 7.63 6.33 -1.56
CA PHE A 101 6.94 6.05 -0.30
C PHE A 101 6.88 7.36 0.49
N PHE A 102 5.68 7.92 0.56
CA PHE A 102 5.42 9.07 1.40
C PHE A 102 5.02 8.59 2.80
N GLY A 103 5.96 8.57 3.76
CA GLY A 103 5.64 8.15 5.12
C GLY A 103 6.80 7.92 6.09
N VAL A 104 6.80 8.77 7.12
CA VAL A 104 7.47 8.81 8.46
C VAL A 104 8.94 8.34 8.57
N PRO A 105 9.85 9.14 9.19
CA PRO A 105 11.05 8.55 9.75
C PRO A 105 10.64 7.77 11.02
N TYR A 106 11.04 6.51 11.17
CA TYR A 106 11.61 5.95 12.40
C TYR A 106 11.76 4.42 12.29
N HIS A 107 12.96 3.96 12.60
CA HIS A 107 13.53 2.60 12.75
C HIS A 107 12.61 1.37 12.63
N ARG A 108 12.54 0.79 11.43
CA ARG A 108 12.62 -0.66 11.09
C ARG A 108 11.91 -0.90 9.77
N ILE A 109 12.67 -0.71 8.69
CA ILE A 109 12.39 -1.43 7.45
C ILE A 109 12.84 -2.86 7.75
N TYR A 110 11.91 -3.81 7.86
CA TYR A 110 12.23 -5.23 7.83
C TYR A 110 12.41 -5.61 6.35
N PRO A 111 13.65 -5.85 5.87
CA PRO A 111 13.89 -6.25 4.48
C PRO A 111 13.37 -7.67 4.20
N GLU A 112 13.00 -8.41 5.24
CA GLU A 112 12.73 -9.84 5.22
C GLU A 112 11.33 -10.20 4.70
N LEU A 113 10.48 -9.20 4.44
CA LEU A 113 9.12 -9.39 3.89
C LEU A 113 9.04 -9.13 2.38
N PHE A 114 10.17 -8.83 1.73
CA PHE A 114 10.26 -8.60 0.29
C PHE A 114 11.19 -9.62 -0.36
N GLN A 115 10.91 -10.91 -0.20
CA GLN A 115 11.37 -11.92 -1.17
C GLN A 115 10.25 -12.14 -2.19
N TYR A 116 10.45 -11.59 -3.38
CA TYR A 116 9.69 -11.95 -4.57
C TYR A 116 10.64 -12.78 -5.45
N ASP A 117 10.23 -14.02 -5.78
CA ASP A 117 10.73 -14.75 -6.95
C ASP A 117 10.26 -14.06 -8.25
#